data_AF-J9FUQ3-F1
#
_entry.id   AF-J9FUQ3-F1
#
_cell.length_a   1.000
_cell.length_b   1.000
_cell.length_c   1.000
_cell.angle_alpha   90.00
_cell.angle_beta   90.00
_cell.angle_gamma   90.00
#
_symmetry.space_group_name_H-M   'P 1'
#
loop_
_entity.id
_entity.type
_entity.pdbx_description
1 polymer ?
#
loop_
_entity_poly.entity_id
_entity_poly.type
_entity_poly.pdbx_seq_one_letter_code
_entity_poly.pdbx_strand_id
1 'polypeptide(L)'
;MLFLLTFLFKGFHFPGRLVILAIVPIFIVMINSLYVRDKSDFGKFANLYTGLLYISVPVALTNFAVFNGNAEFDGMLLLSFFIIIWASDVGGYLFGITLGKVFPKKLFSEVSPKKSWAGFWGGMFLSAASGVVLHYVGMLDY
;
A
#
# COMPACT_ATOMS: atom_id res chain seq x y z
N MET A 1 -13.71 -6.10 -6.52
CA MET A 1 -14.12 -7.50 -6.25
C MET A 1 -13.29 -8.13 -5.12
N LEU A 2 -11.96 -8.20 -5.22
CA LEU A 2 -11.09 -8.76 -4.18
C LEU A 2 -11.31 -8.13 -2.78
N PHE A 3 -11.38 -6.80 -2.70
CA PHE A 3 -11.69 -6.09 -1.46
C PHE A 3 -13.03 -6.52 -0.85
N LEU A 4 -14.11 -6.54 -1.63
CA LEU A 4 -15.44 -6.92 -1.15
C LEU A 4 -15.47 -8.36 -0.63
N LEU A 5 -14.82 -9.30 -1.33
CA LEU A 5 -14.78 -10.70 -0.91
C LEU A 5 -13.99 -10.90 0.38
N THR A 6 -12.87 -10.19 0.54
CA THR A 6 -12.06 -10.22 1.77
C THR A 6 -12.77 -9.53 2.93
N PHE A 7 -13.51 -8.44 2.67
CA PHE A 7 -14.38 -7.78 3.64
C PHE A 7 -15.52 -8.69 4.12
N LEU A 8 -16.22 -9.38 3.21
CA LEU A 8 -17.28 -10.33 3.58
C LEU A 8 -16.74 -11.55 4.33
N PHE A 9 -15.57 -12.05 3.94
CA PHE A 9 -14.88 -13.14 4.64
C PHE A 9 -14.54 -12.74 6.08
N LYS A 10 -13.94 -11.55 6.26
CA LYS A 10 -13.44 -11.10 7.57
C LYS A 10 -14.53 -10.52 8.47
N GLY A 11 -15.46 -9.74 7.94
CA GLY A 11 -16.50 -9.06 8.71
C GLY A 11 -17.77 -9.90 8.94
N PHE A 12 -18.07 -10.85 8.06
CA PHE A 12 -19.32 -11.64 8.13
C PHE A 12 -19.10 -13.16 8.18
N HIS A 13 -17.85 -13.62 8.37
CA HIS A 13 -17.49 -15.04 8.43
C HIS A 13 -17.99 -15.88 7.24
N PHE A 14 -18.11 -15.27 6.06
CA PHE A 14 -18.47 -16.00 4.84
C PHE A 14 -17.42 -17.08 4.52
N PRO A 15 -17.78 -18.13 3.76
CA PRO A 15 -16.82 -19.17 3.41
C PRO A 15 -15.66 -18.57 2.59
N GLY A 16 -14.44 -18.66 3.12
CA GLY A 16 -13.22 -18.11 2.49
C GLY A 16 -12.94 -18.65 1.08
N ARG A 17 -13.54 -19.79 0.72
CA ARG A 17 -13.53 -20.35 -0.64
C ARG A 17 -14.04 -19.34 -1.68
N LEU A 18 -14.95 -18.44 -1.31
CA LEU A 18 -15.48 -17.42 -2.23
C LEU A 18 -14.43 -16.38 -2.63
N VAL A 19 -13.34 -16.21 -1.89
CA VAL A 19 -12.25 -15.31 -2.26
C VAL A 19 -11.59 -15.74 -3.58
N ILE A 20 -11.65 -17.03 -3.94
CA ILE A 20 -11.16 -17.56 -5.22
C ILE A 20 -11.87 -16.89 -6.42
N LEU A 21 -13.10 -16.40 -6.24
CA LEU A 21 -13.81 -15.66 -7.28
C LEU A 21 -13.10 -14.35 -7.66
N ALA A 22 -12.20 -13.83 -6.83
CA ALA A 22 -11.40 -12.66 -7.18
C ALA A 22 -10.45 -12.89 -8.36
N ILE A 23 -10.22 -14.14 -8.80
CA ILE A 23 -9.43 -14.45 -9.99
C ILE A 23 -10.25 -14.20 -11.28
N VAL A 24 -11.58 -14.21 -11.22
CA VAL A 24 -12.46 -13.94 -12.37
C VAL A 24 -12.10 -12.65 -13.13
N PRO A 25 -11.96 -11.46 -12.49
CA PRO A 25 -11.57 -10.24 -13.21
C PRO A 25 -10.19 -10.35 -13.87
N ILE A 26 -9.26 -11.13 -13.31
CA ILE A 26 -7.94 -11.38 -13.92
C ILE A 26 -8.11 -12.19 -15.20
N PHE A 27 -8.89 -13.27 -15.16
CA PHE A 27 -9.20 -14.07 -16.36
C PHE A 27 -9.95 -13.26 -17.42
N ILE A 28 -10.87 -12.38 -17.04
CA ILE A 28 -11.57 -11.50 -17.98
C ILE A 28 -10.59 -10.59 -18.70
N VAL A 29 -9.66 -9.95 -17.99
CA VAL A 29 -8.63 -9.10 -18.61
C VAL A 29 -7.71 -9.95 -19.52
N MET A 30 -7.37 -11.17 -19.11
CA MET A 30 -6.55 -12.09 -19.90
C MET A 30 -7.23 -12.53 -21.19
N ILE A 31 -8.49 -12.95 -21.12
CA ILE A 31 -9.26 -13.35 -22.30
C ILE A 31 -9.42 -12.16 -23.25
N ASN A 32 -9.74 -10.97 -22.73
CA ASN A 32 -9.84 -9.76 -23.55
C ASN A 32 -8.53 -9.41 -24.26
N SER A 33 -7.38 -9.66 -23.61
CA SER A 33 -6.07 -9.43 -24.23
C SER A 33 -5.81 -10.30 -25.46
N LEU A 34 -6.44 -11.48 -25.56
CA LEU A 34 -6.30 -12.38 -26.71
C LEU A 34 -7.04 -11.90 -27.97
N TYR A 35 -8.10 -11.09 -27.80
CA TYR A 35 -8.91 -10.61 -28.91
C TYR A 35 -8.39 -9.30 -29.52
N VAL A 36 -7.36 -8.69 -28.92
CA VAL A 36 -6.78 -7.45 -29.41
C VAL A 36 -5.82 -7.72 -30.57
N ARG A 37 -6.16 -7.15 -31.74
CA ARG A 37 -5.40 -7.32 -32.98
C ARG A 37 -4.23 -6.35 -33.11
N ASP A 38 -4.31 -5.20 -32.45
CA ASP A 38 -3.29 -4.16 -32.52
C ASP A 38 -2.23 -4.34 -31.41
N LYS A 39 -0.96 -4.47 -31.80
CA LYS A 39 0.15 -4.66 -30.86
C LYS A 39 0.43 -3.41 -30.01
N SER A 40 0.00 -2.22 -30.45
CA SER A 40 0.14 -0.98 -29.67
C SER A 40 -0.75 -0.95 -28.43
N ASP A 41 -1.87 -1.68 -28.44
CA ASP A 41 -2.82 -1.74 -27.33
C ASP A 41 -2.41 -2.70 -26.21
N PHE A 42 -1.38 -3.53 -26.41
CA PHE A 42 -0.87 -4.44 -25.38
C PHE A 42 -0.40 -3.70 -24.11
N GLY A 43 0.13 -2.48 -24.25
CA GLY A 43 0.53 -1.65 -23.11
C GLY A 43 -0.64 -1.31 -22.18
N LYS A 44 -1.86 -1.20 -22.70
CA LYS A 44 -3.07 -0.92 -21.89
C LYS A 44 -3.40 -2.09 -20.97
N PHE A 45 -3.22 -3.33 -21.44
CA PHE A 45 -3.41 -4.52 -20.59
C PHE A 45 -2.37 -4.60 -19.49
N ALA A 46 -1.11 -4.28 -19.77
CA ALA A 46 -0.08 -4.21 -18.72
C ALA A 46 -0.45 -3.20 -17.63
N ASN A 47 -0.99 -2.04 -18.00
CA ASN A 47 -1.51 -1.05 -17.05
C ASN A 47 -2.72 -1.58 -16.24
N LEU A 48 -3.62 -2.33 -16.87
CA LEU A 48 -4.75 -2.96 -16.18
C LEU A 48 -4.28 -4.03 -15.18
N TYR A 49 -3.33 -4.89 -15.57
CA TYR A 49 -2.77 -5.89 -14.67
C TYR A 49 -2.00 -5.29 -13.50
N THR A 50 -1.16 -4.29 -13.78
CA THR A 50 -0.43 -3.58 -12.71
C THR A 50 -1.41 -2.84 -11.80
N GLY A 51 -2.46 -2.20 -12.32
CA GLY A 51 -3.51 -1.62 -11.49
C GLY A 51 -4.23 -2.67 -10.63
N LEU A 52 -4.60 -3.82 -11.20
CA LEU A 52 -5.24 -4.90 -10.47
C LEU A 52 -4.36 -5.41 -9.33
N LEU A 53 -3.07 -5.66 -9.57
CA LEU A 53 -2.15 -6.16 -8.56
C LEU A 53 -1.78 -5.07 -7.54
N TYR A 54 -1.34 -3.91 -8.02
CA TYR A 54 -0.77 -2.85 -7.19
C TYR A 54 -1.82 -2.11 -6.35
N ILE A 55 -3.07 -2.02 -6.82
CA ILE A 55 -4.15 -1.34 -6.08
C ILE A 55 -4.99 -2.37 -5.34
N SER A 56 -5.47 -3.42 -6.02
CA SER A 56 -6.47 -4.31 -5.40
C SER A 56 -5.89 -5.14 -4.26
N VAL A 57 -4.62 -5.57 -4.35
CA VAL A 57 -4.01 -6.41 -3.31
C VAL A 57 -3.76 -5.60 -2.03
N PRO A 58 -3.06 -4.45 -2.04
CA PRO A 58 -2.86 -3.68 -0.81
C PRO A 58 -4.17 -3.21 -0.19
N VAL A 59 -5.14 -2.80 -1.00
CA VAL A 59 -6.47 -2.40 -0.50
C VAL A 59 -7.20 -3.58 0.11
N ALA A 60 -7.11 -4.80 -0.46
CA ALA A 60 -7.73 -5.98 0.15
C ALA A 60 -7.06 -6.38 1.48
N LEU A 61 -5.74 -6.15 1.61
CA LEU A 61 -5.01 -6.42 2.86
C LEU A 61 -5.47 -5.54 4.02
N THR A 62 -6.03 -4.34 3.77
CA THR A 62 -6.53 -3.49 4.86
C THR A 62 -7.66 -4.16 5.65
N ASN A 63 -8.47 -5.02 5.02
CA ASN A 63 -9.49 -5.78 5.74
C ASN A 63 -8.88 -6.75 6.78
N PHE A 64 -7.68 -7.25 6.54
CA PHE A 64 -6.97 -8.09 7.51
C PHE A 64 -6.36 -7.28 8.65
N ALA A 65 -6.07 -6.01 8.41
CA ALA A 65 -5.58 -5.09 9.44
C ALA A 65 -6.71 -4.53 10.33
N VAL A 66 -7.94 -4.51 9.83
CA VAL A 66 -9.09 -3.87 10.49
C VAL A 66 -10.00 -4.84 11.23
N PHE A 67 -10.10 -6.10 10.77
CA PHE A 67 -10.96 -7.09 11.40
C PHE A 67 -10.18 -8.08 12.25
N ASN A 68 -10.54 -8.16 13.53
CA ASN A 68 -9.97 -9.11 14.47
C ASN A 68 -10.58 -10.52 14.30
N GLY A 69 -10.05 -11.51 15.03
CA GLY A 69 -10.45 -12.93 14.91
C GLY A 69 -11.94 -13.21 15.13
N ASN A 70 -12.65 -12.30 15.80
CA ASN A 70 -14.09 -12.38 16.09
C ASN A 70 -14.96 -11.57 15.10
N ALA A 71 -14.40 -11.09 13.99
CA ALA A 71 -15.02 -10.14 13.05
C ALA A 71 -15.40 -8.78 13.65
N GLU A 72 -14.83 -8.43 14.80
CA GLU A 72 -14.94 -7.09 15.36
C GLU A 72 -14.06 -6.12 14.57
N PHE A 73 -14.60 -4.94 14.30
CA PHE A 73 -13.91 -3.87 13.61
C PHE A 73 -13.03 -3.11 14.60
N ASP A 74 -11.72 -3.16 14.40
CA ASP A 74 -10.72 -2.35 15.07
C ASP A 74 -9.85 -1.64 14.02
N GLY A 75 -10.13 -0.36 13.81
CA GLY A 75 -9.40 0.47 12.85
C GLY A 75 -8.06 1.00 13.35
N MET A 76 -7.68 0.73 14.60
CA MET A 76 -6.53 1.40 15.23
C MET A 76 -5.19 1.02 14.57
N LEU A 77 -5.04 -0.24 14.14
CA LEU A 77 -3.84 -0.71 13.45
C LEU A 77 -3.67 -0.02 12.10
N LEU A 78 -4.77 0.06 11.33
CA LEU A 78 -4.78 0.70 10.03
C LEU A 78 -4.51 2.21 10.14
N LEU A 79 -5.10 2.87 11.14
CA LEU A 79 -4.84 4.28 11.41
C LEU A 79 -3.37 4.53 11.78
N SER A 80 -2.82 3.69 12.66
CA SER A 80 -1.41 3.74 13.05
C SER A 80 -0.48 3.58 11.84
N PHE A 81 -0.80 2.65 10.94
CA PHE A 81 -0.08 2.46 9.68
C PHE A 81 -0.09 3.73 8.80
N PHE A 82 -1.24 4.40 8.66
CA PHE A 82 -1.32 5.66 7.91
C PHE A 82 -0.50 6.78 8.55
N ILE A 83 -0.55 6.91 9.89
CA ILE A 83 0.23 7.91 10.62
C ILE A 83 1.72 7.72 10.36
N ILE A 84 2.21 6.47 10.40
CA ILE A 84 3.62 6.15 10.14
C ILE A 84 4.02 6.52 8.70
N ILE A 85 3.15 6.27 7.72
CA ILE A 85 3.38 6.67 6.31
C ILE A 85 3.46 8.19 6.19
N TRP A 86 2.49 8.92 6.76
CA TRP A 86 2.49 10.38 6.71
C TRP A 86 3.69 10.98 7.43
N ALA A 87 4.08 10.43 8.58
CA ALA A 87 5.30 10.82 9.28
C ALA A 87 6.55 10.55 8.41
N SER A 88 6.62 9.41 7.72
CA SER A 88 7.70 9.13 6.77
C SER A 88 7.78 10.18 5.65
N ASP A 89 6.63 10.58 5.09
CA ASP A 89 6.58 11.58 4.01
C ASP A 89 7.03 12.97 4.50
N VAL A 90 6.57 13.37 5.69
CA VAL A 90 7.00 14.63 6.33
C VAL A 90 8.49 14.60 6.65
N GLY A 91 9.00 13.50 7.22
CA GLY A 91 10.42 13.34 7.53
C GLY A 91 11.28 13.36 6.27
N GLY A 92 10.87 12.62 5.25
CA GLY A 92 11.58 12.60 3.97
C GLY A 92 11.66 13.97 3.30
N TYR A 93 10.60 14.76 3.40
CA TYR A 93 10.57 16.13 2.88
C TYR A 93 11.45 17.09 3.70
N LEU A 94 11.28 17.12 5.04
CA LEU A 94 11.99 18.04 5.93
C LEU A 94 13.50 17.80 5.91
N PHE A 95 13.92 16.54 6.11
CA PHE A 95 15.33 16.17 6.06
C PHE A 95 15.89 16.20 4.62
N GLY A 96 15.05 15.94 3.62
CA GLY A 96 15.41 16.06 2.22
C GLY A 96 15.80 17.49 1.82
N ILE A 97 15.08 18.50 2.31
CA ILE A 97 15.36 19.92 2.02
C ILE A 97 16.50 20.48 2.86
N THR A 98 16.58 20.11 4.14
CA THR A 98 17.57 20.66 5.08
C THR A 98 18.94 20.02 4.89
N LEU A 99 19.00 18.68 4.95
CA LEU A 99 20.25 17.92 4.87
C LEU A 99 20.62 17.55 3.43
N GLY A 100 19.66 17.48 2.50
CA GLY A 100 19.96 17.24 1.08
C GLY A 100 20.73 18.39 0.41
N LYS A 101 20.72 19.59 1.01
CA LYS A 101 21.60 20.72 0.60
C LYS A 101 23.04 20.54 1.08
N VAL A 102 23.23 19.89 2.23
CA VAL A 102 24.55 19.65 2.84
C VAL A 102 25.21 18.39 2.27
N PHE A 103 24.41 17.33 2.05
CA PHE A 103 24.84 16.06 1.45
C PHE A 103 24.06 15.82 0.14
N PRO A 104 24.57 16.27 -1.01
CA PRO A 104 23.85 16.27 -2.29
C PRO A 104 23.70 14.90 -2.95
N LYS A 105 23.93 13.79 -2.23
CA LYS A 105 23.86 12.45 -2.80
C LYS A 105 22.40 12.07 -3.07
N LYS A 106 22.01 12.13 -4.34
CA LYS A 106 20.71 11.69 -4.82
C LYS A 106 20.59 10.17 -4.69
N LEU A 107 19.42 9.69 -4.31
CA LEU A 107 19.17 8.27 -4.12
C LEU A 107 18.94 7.60 -5.48
N PHE A 108 18.08 8.18 -6.32
CA PHE A 108 17.78 7.69 -7.66
C PHE A 108 17.59 8.86 -8.62
N SER A 109 18.67 9.38 -9.19
CA SER A 109 18.61 10.50 -10.15
C SER A 109 17.82 10.17 -11.42
N GLU A 110 17.82 8.90 -11.83
CA GLU A 110 17.15 8.43 -13.05
C GLU A 110 15.64 8.21 -12.87
N VAL A 111 15.20 7.81 -11.67
CA VAL A 111 13.77 7.54 -11.38
C VAL A 111 13.08 8.75 -10.75
N SER A 112 13.77 9.51 -9.90
CA SER A 112 13.22 10.72 -9.28
C SER A 112 14.30 11.75 -8.93
N PRO A 113 14.41 12.86 -9.68
CA PRO A 113 15.51 13.82 -9.54
C PRO A 113 15.54 14.55 -8.18
N LYS A 114 14.45 14.47 -7.40
CA LYS A 114 14.26 15.15 -6.10
C LYS A 114 14.48 14.24 -4.89
N LYS A 115 14.68 12.93 -5.05
CA LYS A 115 14.92 12.01 -3.92
C LYS A 115 16.39 12.01 -3.48
N SER A 116 16.65 12.28 -2.21
CA SER A 116 17.99 12.27 -1.59
C SER A 116 18.14 11.15 -0.55
N TRP A 117 19.37 10.68 -0.34
CA TRP A 117 19.67 9.74 0.75
C TRP A 117 19.37 10.34 2.13
N ALA A 118 19.58 11.65 2.28
CA ALA A 118 19.25 12.38 3.49
C ALA A 118 17.74 12.34 3.82
N GLY A 119 16.90 12.50 2.78
CA GLY A 119 15.45 12.34 2.93
C GLY A 119 15.05 10.90 3.28
N PHE A 120 15.67 9.88 2.68
CA PHE A 120 15.37 8.49 3.03
C PHE A 120 15.62 8.19 4.52
N TRP A 121 16.79 8.56 5.04
CA TRP A 121 17.10 8.37 6.46
C TRP A 121 16.23 9.21 7.38
N GLY A 122 15.90 10.44 6.98
CA GLY A 122 14.99 11.30 7.75
C GLY A 122 13.56 10.77 7.81
N GLY A 123 13.05 10.23 6.71
CA GLY A 123 11.75 9.55 6.68
C GLY A 123 11.75 8.30 7.55
N MET A 124 12.81 7.48 7.47
CA MET A 124 12.98 6.29 8.32
C MET A 124 13.06 6.62 9.81
N PHE A 125 13.76 7.69 10.17
CA PHE A 125 13.83 8.15 11.56
C PHE A 125 12.48 8.63 12.07
N LEU A 126 11.77 9.47 11.29
CA LEU A 126 10.49 10.03 11.73
C LEU A 126 9.38 8.98 11.75
N SER A 127 9.42 7.98 10.86
CA SER A 127 8.51 6.85 10.89
C SER A 127 8.74 5.97 12.13
N ALA A 128 10.00 5.65 12.46
CA ALA A 128 10.33 4.93 13.69
C ALA A 128 9.91 5.70 14.96
N ALA A 129 10.18 7.01 14.99
CA ALA A 129 9.76 7.88 16.10
C ALA A 129 8.22 7.91 16.24
N SER A 130 7.49 8.02 15.13
CA SER A 130 6.02 8.00 15.17
C SER A 130 5.48 6.66 15.67
N GLY A 131 6.08 5.53 15.30
CA GLY A 131 5.73 4.21 15.84
C GLY A 131 5.91 4.12 17.36
N VAL A 132 7.02 4.66 17.88
CA VAL A 132 7.28 4.71 19.34
C VAL A 132 6.23 5.60 20.04
N VAL A 133 5.91 6.76 19.47
CA VAL A 133 4.88 7.66 20.02
C VAL A 133 3.51 6.97 20.03
N LEU A 134 3.13 6.29 18.95
CA LEU A 134 1.85 5.56 18.87
C LEU A 134 1.75 4.45 19.92
N HIS A 135 2.87 3.77 20.20
CA HIS A 135 2.92 2.78 21.28
C HIS A 135 2.71 3.43 22.66
N TYR A 136 3.37 4.56 22.95
CA TYR A 136 3.17 5.26 24.23
C TYR A 136 1.76 5.84 24.42
N VAL A 137 1.05 6.15 23.32
CA VAL A 137 -0.34 6.62 23.37
C VAL A 137 -1.35 5.47 23.58
N GLY A 138 -0.88 4.21 23.55
CA GLY A 138 -1.74 3.03 23.68
C GLY A 138 -2.54 2.72 22.40
N MET A 139 -2.15 3.29 21.26
CA MET A 139 -2.78 2.98 19.96
C MET A 139 -2.26 1.66 19.36
N LEU A 140 -1.17 1.12 19.91
CA LEU A 140 -0.54 -0.13 19.48
C LEU A 140 -0.47 -1.15 20.65
N ASP A 141 -1.51 -1.22 21.46
CA ASP A 141 -1.66 -2.23 22.51
C ASP A 141 -2.28 -3.49 21.89
N TYR A 142 -1.44 -4.31 21.25
CA TYR A 142 -1.79 -5.64 20.72
C TYR A 142 -1.04 -6.74 21.48
#